data_AF-A0A2T2V2H9-F1
#
_entry.id   AF-A0A2T2V2H9-F1
#
_cell.length_a   1.000
_cell.length_b   1.000
_cell.length_c   1.000
_cell.angle_alpha   90.00
_cell.angle_beta   90.00
_cell.angle_gamma   90.00
#
_symmetry.space_group_name_H-M   'P 1'
#
loop_
_entity.id
_entity.type
_entity.pdbx_description
1 polymer ?
#
loop_
_entity_poly.entity_id
_entity_poly.type
_entity_poly.pdbx_seq_one_letter_code
_entity_poly.pdbx_strand_id
1 'polypeptide(L)'
;MAGYKGHIAGATMFGLGYLAALIYAFSIDAAYRQFTALEQVGYPLMLLALSLLFGLWPDVDTDSKGQDLFYSIFFVVDLFLVVTEQFRAAAYLGLVAVLLVLSQHRGWTHTWWAMVLVPSPLLILPYLHVPGRPLVGLPFYGAAVVGYLSHLVVDRLW
;
A
#
# COMPACT_ATOMS: atom_id res chain seq x y z
N MET A 1 -15.59 16.28 5.86
CA MET A 1 -15.18 15.20 4.94
C MET A 1 -14.35 15.78 3.81
N ALA A 2 -13.08 16.06 4.04
CA ALA A 2 -12.18 16.48 2.98
C ALA A 2 -11.78 15.25 2.14
N GLY A 3 -11.72 15.41 0.81
CA GLY A 3 -10.56 14.95 0.07
C GLY A 3 -10.49 13.54 -0.52
N TYR A 4 -11.16 12.49 -0.03
CA TYR A 4 -10.83 11.10 -0.50
C TYR A 4 -10.84 10.90 -2.02
N LYS A 5 -11.75 11.60 -2.74
CA LYS A 5 -11.80 11.57 -4.22
C LYS A 5 -10.54 12.15 -4.86
N GLY A 6 -9.99 13.23 -4.29
CA GLY A 6 -8.74 13.84 -4.71
C GLY A 6 -7.56 12.91 -4.47
N HIS A 7 -7.51 12.25 -3.31
CA HIS A 7 -6.47 11.25 -3.02
C HIS A 7 -6.55 10.04 -3.95
N ILE A 8 -7.75 9.52 -4.25
CA ILE A 8 -7.93 8.45 -5.24
C ILE A 8 -7.49 8.90 -6.63
N ALA A 9 -7.85 10.11 -7.07
CA ALA A 9 -7.42 10.64 -8.36
C ALA A 9 -5.88 10.77 -8.42
N GLY A 10 -5.26 11.34 -7.39
CA GLY A 10 -3.81 11.43 -7.27
C GLY A 10 -3.13 10.06 -7.32
N ALA A 11 -3.61 9.12 -6.52
CA ALA A 11 -3.08 7.76 -6.46
C ALA A 11 -3.26 6.98 -7.77
N THR A 12 -4.34 7.25 -8.51
CA THR A 12 -4.57 6.69 -9.84
C THR A 12 -3.55 7.24 -10.83
N MET A 13 -3.37 8.56 -10.89
CA MET A 13 -2.41 9.20 -11.80
C MET A 13 -0.96 8.76 -11.54
N PHE A 14 -0.55 8.79 -10.26
CA PHE A 14 0.78 8.39 -9.84
C PHE A 14 1.01 6.88 -10.08
N GLY A 15 0.02 6.04 -9.76
CA GLY A 15 0.06 4.59 -10.02
C GLY A 15 0.17 4.25 -11.51
N LEU A 16 -0.59 4.93 -12.38
CA LEU A 16 -0.49 4.77 -13.84
C LEU A 16 0.87 5.23 -14.37
N GLY A 17 1.41 6.34 -13.86
CA GLY A 17 2.75 6.82 -14.21
C GLY A 17 3.84 5.80 -13.81
N TYR A 18 3.71 5.20 -12.64
CA TYR A 18 4.60 4.14 -12.18
C TYR A 18 4.50 2.88 -13.04
N LEU A 19 3.29 2.44 -13.39
CA LEU A 19 3.08 1.33 -14.32
C LEU A 19 3.72 1.60 -15.69
N ALA A 20 3.55 2.80 -16.24
CA ALA A 20 4.18 3.18 -17.50
C ALA A 20 5.71 3.14 -17.41
N ALA A 21 6.28 3.61 -16.29
CA ALA A 21 7.72 3.54 -16.04
C ALA A 21 8.23 2.09 -15.94
N LEU A 22 7.49 1.19 -15.28
CA LEU A 22 7.83 -0.23 -15.23
C LEU A 22 7.75 -0.88 -16.62
N ILE A 23 6.67 -0.63 -17.37
CA ILE A 23 6.51 -1.16 -18.73
C ILE A 23 7.66 -0.70 -19.63
N TYR A 24 8.09 0.56 -19.48
CA TYR A 24 9.24 1.09 -20.19
C TYR A 24 10.55 0.42 -19.75
N ALA A 25 10.81 0.34 -18.43
CA ALA A 25 12.06 -0.17 -17.88
C ALA A 25 12.28 -1.68 -18.16
N PHE A 26 11.22 -2.47 -18.12
CA PHE A 26 11.32 -3.92 -18.33
C PHE A 26 11.31 -4.32 -19.81
N SER A 27 10.99 -3.40 -20.72
CA SER A 27 10.72 -3.65 -22.14
C SER A 27 9.61 -4.71 -22.34
N ILE A 28 8.64 -4.40 -23.20
CA ILE A 28 7.47 -5.26 -23.46
C ILE A 28 7.89 -6.71 -23.74
N ASP A 29 8.95 -6.93 -24.51
CA ASP A 29 9.33 -8.25 -25.00
C ASP A 29 9.91 -9.19 -23.92
N ALA A 30 10.57 -8.66 -22.88
CA ALA A 30 11.09 -9.48 -21.78
C ALA A 30 10.01 -9.80 -20.73
N ALA A 31 9.11 -8.86 -20.45
CA ALA A 31 7.99 -9.06 -19.53
C ALA A 31 6.97 -10.07 -20.08
N TYR A 32 6.61 -9.97 -21.37
CA TYR A 32 5.63 -10.88 -22.00
C TYR A 32 6.08 -12.35 -22.01
N ARG A 33 7.39 -12.61 -21.99
CA ARG A 33 7.94 -13.98 -21.94
C ARG A 33 7.94 -14.58 -20.53
N GLN A 34 7.79 -13.76 -19.50
CA GLN A 34 7.85 -14.18 -18.10
C GLN A 34 6.46 -14.39 -17.48
N PHE A 35 5.42 -13.77 -18.04
CA PHE A 35 4.08 -13.78 -17.46
C PHE A 35 3.08 -14.51 -18.36
N THR A 36 2.25 -15.34 -17.72
CA THR A 36 1.03 -15.89 -18.33
C THR A 36 0.05 -14.75 -18.69
N ALA A 37 -0.92 -15.04 -19.57
CA ALA A 37 -1.94 -14.05 -19.95
C ALA A 37 -2.73 -13.50 -18.75
N LEU A 38 -2.98 -14.34 -17.73
CA LEU A 38 -3.63 -13.90 -16.50
C LEU A 38 -2.74 -12.95 -15.70
N GLU A 39 -1.44 -13.24 -15.58
CA GLU A 39 -0.49 -12.40 -14.85
C GLU A 39 -0.23 -11.05 -15.54
N GLN A 40 -0.29 -11.01 -16.87
CA GLN A 40 -0.17 -9.77 -17.65
C GLN A 40 -1.27 -8.76 -17.30
N VAL A 41 -2.43 -9.22 -16.83
CA VAL A 41 -3.54 -8.36 -16.39
C VAL A 41 -3.55 -8.23 -14.87
N GLY A 42 -3.41 -9.34 -14.15
CA GLY A 42 -3.48 -9.35 -12.68
C GLY A 42 -2.36 -8.57 -12.02
N TYR A 43 -1.14 -8.61 -12.57
CA TYR A 43 0.01 -7.94 -11.96
C TYR A 43 -0.12 -6.40 -12.01
N PRO A 44 -0.40 -5.76 -13.16
CA PRO A 44 -0.66 -4.31 -13.19
C PRO A 44 -1.86 -3.88 -12.33
N LEU A 45 -2.94 -4.67 -12.30
CA LEU A 45 -4.11 -4.37 -11.47
C LEU A 45 -3.77 -4.39 -9.98
N MET A 46 -2.96 -5.35 -9.54
CA MET A 46 -2.51 -5.44 -8.16
C MET A 46 -1.61 -4.25 -7.78
N LEU A 47 -0.72 -3.82 -8.67
CA LEU A 47 0.10 -2.63 -8.44
C LEU A 47 -0.75 -1.36 -8.36
N LEU A 48 -1.74 -1.21 -9.24
CA LEU A 48 -2.67 -0.08 -9.17
C LEU A 48 -3.48 -0.11 -7.87
N ALA A 49 -4.00 -1.27 -7.47
CA ALA A 49 -4.73 -1.44 -6.23
C ALA A 49 -3.88 -1.05 -5.01
N LEU A 50 -2.60 -1.44 -4.97
CA LEU A 50 -1.67 -1.00 -3.92
C LEU A 50 -1.45 0.51 -3.92
N SER A 51 -1.29 1.13 -5.09
CA SER A 51 -1.17 2.59 -5.20
C SER A 51 -2.41 3.28 -4.60
N LEU A 52 -3.61 2.79 -4.92
CA LEU A 52 -4.86 3.34 -4.39
C LEU A 52 -4.98 3.17 -2.87
N LEU A 53 -4.68 1.97 -2.36
CA LEU A 53 -4.69 1.70 -0.92
C LEU A 53 -3.73 2.63 -0.18
N PHE A 54 -2.48 2.71 -0.62
CA PHE A 54 -1.48 3.55 0.04
C PHE A 54 -1.67 5.04 -0.20
N GLY A 55 -2.42 5.45 -1.23
CA GLY A 55 -2.88 6.83 -1.39
C GLY A 55 -3.99 7.23 -0.41
N LEU A 56 -4.68 6.27 0.20
CA LEU A 56 -5.65 6.50 1.28
C LEU A 56 -5.07 6.25 2.66
N TRP A 57 -3.97 5.52 2.74
CA TRP A 57 -3.42 5.04 4.00
C TRP A 57 -3.08 6.13 5.03
N PRO A 58 -2.54 7.31 4.67
CA PRO A 58 -2.20 8.32 5.66
C PRO A 58 -3.39 8.77 6.51
N ASP A 59 -4.61 8.75 5.95
CA ASP A 59 -5.85 9.12 6.62
C ASP A 59 -6.43 8.01 7.52
N VAL A 60 -5.66 6.98 7.85
CA VAL A 60 -6.04 6.02 8.91
C VAL A 60 -6.15 6.70 10.28
N ASP A 61 -5.48 7.84 10.45
CA ASP A 61 -5.41 8.63 11.69
C ASP A 61 -6.58 9.60 11.90
N THR A 62 -7.56 9.63 10.99
CA THR A 62 -8.65 10.60 11.02
C THR A 62 -9.96 9.99 10.54
N ASP A 63 -11.09 10.55 10.96
CA ASP A 63 -12.43 10.08 10.57
C ASP A 63 -12.64 10.26 9.05
N SER A 64 -12.40 9.19 8.30
CA SER A 64 -12.32 9.18 6.85
C SER A 64 -12.71 7.83 6.25
N LYS A 65 -13.02 7.85 4.94
CA LYS A 65 -13.20 6.60 4.19
C LYS A 65 -11.93 5.74 4.12
N GLY A 66 -10.75 6.36 4.23
CA GLY A 66 -9.48 5.64 4.33
C GLY A 66 -9.44 4.83 5.62
N GLN A 67 -9.75 5.49 6.75
CA GLN A 67 -9.88 4.84 8.04
C GLN A 67 -10.89 3.69 8.00
N ASP A 68 -12.13 3.93 7.52
CA ASP A 68 -13.15 2.88 7.42
C ASP A 68 -12.65 1.63 6.66
N LEU A 69 -11.97 1.85 5.53
CA LEU A 69 -11.44 0.78 4.69
C LEU A 69 -10.36 -0.03 5.42
N PHE A 70 -9.37 0.64 6.01
CA PHE A 70 -8.26 -0.04 6.66
C PHE A 70 -8.66 -0.69 7.98
N TYR A 71 -9.54 -0.08 8.77
CA TYR A 71 -10.06 -0.73 9.99
C TYR A 71 -10.97 -1.91 9.67
N SER A 72 -11.69 -1.89 8.55
CA SER A 72 -12.40 -3.07 8.07
C SER A 72 -11.44 -4.21 7.71
N ILE A 73 -10.32 -3.89 7.04
CA ILE A 73 -9.26 -4.87 6.74
C ILE A 73 -8.65 -5.41 8.04
N PHE A 74 -8.27 -4.54 8.97
CA PHE A 74 -7.72 -4.95 10.26
C PHE A 74 -8.68 -5.84 11.03
N PHE A 75 -9.96 -5.47 11.10
CA PHE A 75 -10.96 -6.28 11.76
C PHE A 75 -11.10 -7.68 11.15
N VAL A 76 -11.19 -7.79 9.81
CA VAL A 76 -11.32 -9.08 9.14
C VAL A 76 -10.08 -9.95 9.35
N VAL A 77 -8.88 -9.36 9.24
CA VAL A 77 -7.61 -10.08 9.45
C VAL A 77 -7.47 -10.50 10.91
N ASP A 78 -7.78 -9.61 11.86
CA ASP A 78 -7.71 -9.90 13.29
C ASP A 78 -8.69 -10.99 13.70
N LEU A 79 -9.93 -10.94 13.17
CA LEU A 79 -10.92 -12.00 13.36
C LEU A 79 -10.42 -13.35 12.82
N PHE A 80 -9.82 -13.35 11.63
CA PHE A 80 -9.21 -14.57 11.07
C PHE A 80 -8.10 -15.11 11.98
N LEU A 81 -7.22 -14.25 12.49
CA LEU A 81 -6.16 -14.63 13.43
C LEU A 81 -6.73 -15.22 14.72
N VAL A 82 -7.78 -14.61 15.29
CA VAL A 82 -8.45 -15.11 16.50
C VAL A 82 -9.11 -16.47 16.26
N VAL A 83 -9.84 -16.64 15.16
CA VAL A 83 -10.51 -17.91 14.81
C VAL A 83 -9.50 -19.03 14.54
N THR A 84 -8.31 -18.69 14.04
CA THR A 84 -7.20 -19.63 13.83
C THR A 84 -6.26 -19.75 15.04
N GLU A 85 -6.68 -19.25 16.20
CA GLU A 85 -5.96 -19.31 17.48
C GLU A 85 -4.57 -18.63 17.47
N GLN A 86 -4.32 -17.75 16.51
CA GLN A 86 -3.10 -16.95 16.37
C GLN A 86 -3.15 -15.70 17.27
N PHE A 87 -3.49 -15.87 18.55
CA PHE A 87 -3.78 -14.76 19.47
C PHE A 87 -2.62 -13.78 19.66
N ARG A 88 -1.37 -14.25 19.55
CA ARG A 88 -0.19 -13.37 19.63
C ARG A 88 -0.13 -12.40 18.44
N ALA A 89 -0.35 -12.89 17.23
CA ALA A 89 -0.36 -12.06 16.03
C ALA A 89 -1.54 -11.08 16.07
N ALA A 90 -2.71 -11.55 16.50
CA ALA A 90 -3.89 -10.72 16.69
C ALA A 90 -3.63 -9.57 17.69
N ALA A 91 -3.03 -9.87 18.85
CA ALA A 91 -2.69 -8.85 19.84
C ALA A 91 -1.75 -7.75 19.29
N TYR A 92 -0.76 -8.12 18.48
CA TYR A 92 0.12 -7.14 17.84
C TYR A 92 -0.60 -6.32 16.77
N LEU A 93 -1.44 -6.96 15.94
CA LEU A 93 -2.23 -6.25 14.93
C LEU A 93 -3.20 -5.26 15.59
N GLY A 94 -3.94 -5.71 16.60
CA GLY A 94 -4.84 -4.88 17.39
C GLY A 94 -4.10 -3.71 18.06
N LEU A 95 -2.91 -3.93 18.62
CA LEU A 95 -2.10 -2.85 19.19
C LEU A 95 -1.71 -1.81 18.13
N VAL A 96 -1.24 -2.25 16.96
CA VAL A 96 -0.90 -1.34 15.85
C VAL A 96 -2.14 -0.57 15.40
N ALA A 97 -3.28 -1.24 15.24
CA ALA A 97 -4.53 -0.60 14.89
C ALA A 97 -4.95 0.46 15.93
N VAL A 98 -4.83 0.19 17.24
CA VAL A 98 -5.12 1.21 18.26
C VAL A 98 -4.16 2.40 18.17
N LEU A 99 -2.86 2.15 17.97
CA LEU A 99 -1.87 3.23 17.85
C LEU A 99 -2.12 4.16 16.67
N LEU A 100 -2.69 3.65 15.57
CA LEU A 100 -3.01 4.43 14.38
C LEU A 100 -4.17 5.40 14.61
N VAL A 101 -5.26 4.97 15.24
CA VAL A 101 -6.42 5.86 15.54
C VAL A 101 -6.10 6.87 16.64
N LEU A 102 -5.19 6.52 17.55
CA LEU A 102 -4.71 7.46 18.57
C LEU A 102 -3.70 8.47 18.02
N SER A 103 -3.23 8.30 16.78
CA SER A 103 -2.36 9.26 16.14
C SER A 103 -3.08 10.58 15.91
N GLN A 104 -2.35 11.69 16.01
CA GLN A 104 -2.87 12.99 15.62
C GLN A 104 -2.99 13.05 14.10
N HIS A 105 -4.11 13.60 13.60
CA HIS A 105 -4.26 13.87 12.18
C HIS A 105 -3.16 14.81 11.68
N ARG A 106 -2.56 14.47 10.54
CA ARG A 106 -1.36 15.14 9.99
C ARG A 106 -0.11 14.98 10.86
N GLY A 107 -0.08 13.91 11.66
CA GLY A 107 1.06 13.52 12.48
C GLY A 107 2.12 12.74 11.69
N TRP A 108 2.62 11.65 12.27
CA TRP A 108 3.70 10.88 11.66
C TRP A 108 3.29 10.18 10.36
N THR A 109 2.02 9.81 10.22
CA THR A 109 1.33 9.27 9.04
C THR A 109 1.41 10.21 7.82
N HIS A 110 1.59 11.52 8.00
CA HIS A 110 1.72 12.47 6.89
C HIS A 110 3.18 12.91 6.66
N THR A 111 4.15 12.07 7.07
CA THR A 111 5.57 12.32 6.86
C THR A 111 6.14 11.51 5.69
N TRP A 112 7.21 12.03 5.08
CA TRP A 112 7.96 11.32 4.04
C TRP A 112 8.67 10.06 4.58
N TRP A 113 8.96 10.01 5.87
CA TRP A 113 9.51 8.82 6.51
C TRP A 113 8.46 7.71 6.56
N ALA A 114 7.23 8.01 6.95
CA ALA A 114 6.15 7.03 6.95
C ALA A 114 5.85 6.51 5.54
N MET A 115 5.94 7.37 4.52
CA MET A 115 5.83 6.99 3.10
C MET A 115 6.82 5.88 2.70
N VAL A 116 8.01 5.85 3.28
CA VAL A 116 9.06 4.85 2.99
C VAL A 116 8.95 3.65 3.93
N LEU A 117 8.75 3.90 5.23
CA LEU A 117 8.82 2.87 6.25
C LEU A 117 7.55 2.01 6.32
N VAL A 118 6.37 2.59 6.17
CA VAL A 118 5.12 1.81 6.27
C VAL A 118 5.01 0.77 5.14
N PRO A 119 5.31 1.08 3.87
CA PRO A 119 5.29 0.06 2.82
C PRO A 119 6.45 -0.94 2.87
N SER A 120 7.50 -0.68 3.66
CA SER A 120 8.75 -1.46 3.66
C SER A 120 8.59 -2.97 3.86
N PRO A 121 7.59 -3.51 4.60
CA PRO A 121 7.37 -4.96 4.67
C PRO A 121 7.17 -5.63 3.30
N LEU A 122 6.60 -4.90 2.32
CA LEU A 122 6.44 -5.40 0.94
C LEU A 122 7.78 -5.66 0.24
N LEU A 123 8.86 -5.00 0.67
CA LEU A 123 10.21 -5.22 0.16
C LEU A 123 11.02 -6.17 1.06
N ILE A 124 10.97 -5.97 2.38
CA ILE A 124 11.82 -6.69 3.34
C ILE A 124 11.41 -8.16 3.44
N LEU A 125 10.11 -8.48 3.52
CA LEU A 125 9.69 -9.86 3.70
C LEU A 125 10.06 -10.77 2.52
N PRO A 126 9.82 -10.38 1.25
CA PRO A 126 10.28 -11.19 0.13
C PRO A 126 11.81 -11.30 0.04
N TYR A 127 12.53 -10.24 0.41
CA TYR A 127 13.98 -10.26 0.43
C TYR A 127 14.54 -11.34 1.37
N LEU A 128 13.94 -11.48 2.56
CA LEU A 128 14.38 -12.44 3.57
C LEU A 128 13.87 -13.87 3.33
N HIS A 129 12.65 -14.00 2.78
CA HIS A 129 11.98 -15.31 2.70
C HIS A 129 11.96 -15.92 1.29
N VAL A 130 12.34 -15.16 0.25
CA VAL A 130 12.40 -15.63 -1.14
C VAL A 130 13.80 -15.39 -1.72
N PRO A 131 14.84 -16.07 -1.19
CA PRO A 131 16.24 -15.78 -1.54
C PRO A 131 16.57 -16.02 -3.03
N GLY A 132 15.78 -16.83 -3.75
CA GLY A 132 15.94 -17.02 -5.19
C GLY A 132 15.46 -15.84 -6.04
N ARG A 133 14.63 -14.95 -5.47
CA ARG A 133 14.09 -13.74 -6.12
C ARG A 133 13.94 -12.62 -5.09
N PRO A 134 15.03 -12.14 -4.46
CA PRO A 134 14.95 -11.28 -3.29
C PRO A 134 14.32 -9.91 -3.57
N LEU A 135 14.35 -9.46 -4.83
CA LEU A 135 13.76 -8.19 -5.26
C LEU A 135 12.33 -8.32 -5.83
N VAL A 136 11.68 -9.49 -5.71
CA VAL A 136 10.31 -9.70 -6.22
C VAL A 136 9.29 -8.74 -5.58
N GLY A 137 9.57 -8.27 -4.36
CA GLY A 137 8.77 -7.28 -3.64
C GLY A 137 8.91 -5.84 -4.14
N LEU A 138 9.97 -5.53 -4.89
CA LEU A 138 10.32 -4.16 -5.28
C LEU A 138 9.20 -3.46 -6.06
N PRO A 139 8.54 -4.10 -7.05
CA PRO A 139 7.48 -3.42 -7.79
C PRO A 139 6.27 -3.06 -6.90
N PHE A 140 5.91 -3.93 -5.97
CA PHE A 140 4.82 -3.73 -5.00
C PHE A 140 5.13 -2.63 -4.01
N TYR A 141 6.35 -2.64 -3.47
CA TYR A 141 6.85 -1.58 -2.61
C TYR A 141 6.83 -0.22 -3.32
N GLY A 142 7.33 -0.15 -4.56
CA GLY A 142 7.32 1.08 -5.35
C GLY A 142 5.91 1.59 -5.63
N ALA A 143 4.96 0.70 -5.95
CA ALA A 143 3.56 1.09 -6.15
C ALA A 143 2.95 1.70 -4.88
N ALA A 144 3.20 1.09 -3.72
CA ALA A 144 2.73 1.58 -2.43
C ALA A 144 3.37 2.94 -2.07
N VAL A 145 4.68 3.10 -2.25
CA VAL A 145 5.39 4.37 -2.01
C VAL A 145 4.86 5.48 -2.92
N VAL A 146 4.63 5.19 -4.20
CA VAL A 146 4.11 6.16 -5.18
C VAL A 146 2.66 6.56 -4.86
N GLY A 147 1.83 5.61 -4.44
CA GLY A 147 0.48 5.87 -3.93
C GLY A 147 0.51 6.81 -2.72
N TYR A 148 1.35 6.49 -1.74
CA TYR A 148 1.53 7.31 -0.53
C TYR A 148 2.07 8.70 -0.87
N LEU A 149 3.06 8.81 -1.76
CA LEU A 149 3.57 10.09 -2.24
C LEU A 149 2.46 10.95 -2.83
N SER A 150 1.56 10.35 -3.62
CA SER A 150 0.42 11.07 -4.21
C SER A 150 -0.47 11.70 -3.14
N HIS A 151 -0.66 11.01 -2.01
CA HIS A 151 -1.40 11.55 -0.87
C HIS A 151 -0.73 12.80 -0.34
N LEU A 152 0.56 12.72 -0.01
CA LEU A 152 1.35 13.84 0.54
C LEU A 152 1.42 15.04 -0.41
N VAL A 153 1.44 14.80 -1.72
CA VAL A 153 1.40 15.86 -2.74
C VAL A 153 0.03 16.53 -2.75
N VAL A 154 -1.05 15.75 -2.81
CA VAL A 154 -2.42 16.28 -2.80
C VAL A 154 -2.69 17.07 -1.51
N ASP A 155 -2.25 16.58 -0.36
CA ASP A 155 -2.42 17.22 0.94
C ASP A 155 -1.70 18.58 1.09
N ARG A 156 -0.69 18.85 0.24
CA ARG A 156 0.00 20.14 0.20
C ARG A 156 -0.64 21.13 -0.78
N LEU A 157 -1.47 20.64 -1.69
CA LEU A 157 -2.15 21.47 -2.70
C LEU A 157 -3.47 22.07 -2.18
N TRP A 158 -4.01 21.56 -1.06
CA TRP A 158 -5.30 21.92 -0.47
C TRP A 158 -5.19 22.06 1.05
#